data_AF-A0A973FSX4-F1
#
_entry.id   AF-A0A973FSX4-F1
#
_cell.length_a   1.000
_cell.length_b   1.000
_cell.length_c   1.000
_cell.angle_alpha   90.00
_cell.angle_beta   90.00
_cell.angle_gamma   90.00
#
_symmetry.space_group_name_H-M   'P 1'
#
loop_
_entity.id
_entity.type
_entity.pdbx_description
1 polymer ?
#
loop_
_entity_poly.entity_id
_entity_poly.type
_entity_poly.pdbx_seq_one_letter_code
_entity_poly.pdbx_strand_id
1 'polypeptide(L)'
;MAKPAASKKLGRNDPCHCGSGRKYKECHLPIEEATRSEQLRLRQAQDTLLPKIIEAARSVPDQLPTAFRRFWQDTYALEQISDLDGIEDRGAERFLTWFAFDFRQADGQTLVEQLNALADSGSFAVEPAERTLLSAWRSVRLRPYLVDQIRKGKSIQLRNLLGGESYEVADYNASKRLAVGEVVVGHLTPADTAPGASAPTYYLGGAAAHLTDDTAEKLLEFAELHLADLRRSSPEATWADLLDERSEVLNHFVVALPHEERDPTVMDRLITEGRIGLQLTAESVAALLGRVLPAEQAGDERHAAEGGDAEAEDLTPER
;
A
#
# COMPACT_ATOMS: atom_id res chain seq x y z
N MET A 1 -6.96 -20.39 30.43
CA MET A 1 -7.12 -18.94 30.23
C MET A 1 -8.60 -18.65 30.01
N ALA A 2 -9.18 -17.75 30.80
CA ALA A 2 -10.62 -17.48 30.75
C ALA A 2 -10.99 -16.77 29.44
N LYS A 3 -11.99 -17.32 28.74
CA LYS A 3 -12.61 -16.74 27.55
C LYS A 3 -13.16 -15.35 27.92
N PRO A 4 -12.90 -14.27 27.16
CA PRO A 4 -13.45 -12.97 27.50
C PRO A 4 -14.98 -13.07 27.47
N ALA A 5 -15.63 -12.65 28.56
CA ALA A 5 -17.07 -12.67 28.67
C ALA A 5 -17.66 -11.83 27.55
N ALA A 6 -18.49 -12.44 26.69
CA ALA A 6 -19.24 -11.71 25.68
C ALA A 6 -20.11 -10.67 26.39
N SER A 7 -19.79 -9.39 26.21
CA SER A 7 -20.61 -8.31 26.75
C SER A 7 -22.01 -8.47 26.18
N LYS A 8 -22.99 -8.63 27.07
CA LYS A 8 -24.40 -8.77 26.71
C LYS A 8 -24.77 -7.50 25.95
N LYS A 9 -25.07 -7.60 24.66
CA LYS A 9 -25.45 -6.43 23.84
C LYS A 9 -26.65 -5.76 24.52
N LEU A 10 -26.47 -4.50 24.92
CA LEU A 10 -27.48 -3.72 25.62
C LEU A 10 -28.73 -3.60 24.73
N GLY A 11 -29.89 -3.97 25.26
CA GLY A 11 -31.16 -3.83 24.55
C GLY A 11 -31.52 -2.36 24.38
N ARG A 12 -32.13 -2.02 23.25
CA ARG A 12 -32.50 -0.63 22.89
C ARG A 12 -33.33 0.09 23.98
N ASN A 13 -34.16 -0.63 24.73
CA ASN A 13 -34.98 -0.08 25.82
C ASN A 13 -34.37 -0.24 27.22
N ASP A 14 -33.20 -0.87 27.36
CA ASP A 14 -32.56 -1.10 28.67
C ASP A 14 -32.07 0.23 29.27
N PRO A 15 -31.89 0.31 30.61
CA PRO A 15 -31.22 1.44 31.23
C PRO A 15 -29.84 1.69 30.61
N CYS A 16 -29.53 2.96 30.35
CA CYS A 16 -28.28 3.32 29.71
C CYS A 16 -27.08 3.10 30.66
N HIS A 17 -25.97 2.58 30.11
CA HIS A 17 -24.75 2.25 30.86
C HIS A 17 -24.03 3.47 31.49
N CYS A 18 -24.39 4.70 31.11
CA CYS A 18 -23.82 5.90 31.70
C CYS A 18 -24.39 6.26 33.08
N GLY A 19 -25.34 5.48 33.61
CA GLY A 19 -25.94 5.73 34.92
C GLY A 19 -26.99 6.86 34.94
N SER A 20 -27.35 7.43 33.78
CA SER A 20 -28.32 8.53 33.71
C SER A 20 -29.77 8.15 34.03
N GLY A 21 -30.07 6.85 34.20
CA GLY A 21 -31.44 6.34 34.39
C GLY A 21 -32.33 6.39 33.15
N ARG A 22 -31.90 7.01 32.05
CA ARG A 22 -32.61 7.05 30.76
C ARG A 22 -32.50 5.72 30.01
N LYS A 23 -33.44 5.47 29.09
CA LYS A 23 -33.35 4.34 28.14
C LYS A 23 -32.14 4.52 27.22
N TYR A 24 -31.44 3.44 26.88
CA TYR A 24 -30.27 3.46 26.01
C TYR A 24 -30.53 4.16 24.66
N LYS A 25 -31.68 3.89 24.03
CA LYS A 25 -32.10 4.55 22.78
C LYS A 25 -32.26 6.07 22.83
N GLU A 26 -32.54 6.61 24.01
CA GLU A 26 -32.76 8.04 24.27
C GLU A 26 -31.49 8.69 24.85
N CYS A 27 -30.40 7.92 24.97
CA CYS A 27 -29.17 8.37 25.59
C CYS A 27 -27.96 8.07 24.70
N HIS A 28 -27.26 6.95 24.89
CA HIS A 28 -25.99 6.69 24.18
C HIS A 28 -26.16 6.10 22.78
N LEU A 29 -27.29 5.47 22.45
CA LEU A 29 -27.46 4.90 21.11
C LEU A 29 -27.36 5.95 19.98
N PRO A 30 -28.03 7.12 20.02
CA PRO A 30 -27.90 8.13 18.97
C PRO A 30 -26.47 8.71 18.89
N ILE A 31 -25.77 8.80 20.02
CA ILE A 31 -24.40 9.29 20.09
C ILE A 31 -23.47 8.30 19.38
N GLU A 32 -23.57 7.01 19.73
CA GLU A 32 -22.78 5.94 19.11
C GLU A 32 -23.09 5.77 17.62
N GLU A 33 -24.36 5.91 17.22
CA GLU A 33 -24.78 5.90 15.81
C GLU A 33 -24.18 7.09 15.04
N ALA A 34 -24.20 8.30 15.62
CA ALA A 34 -23.57 9.49 15.03
C ALA A 34 -22.05 9.32 14.91
N THR A 35 -21.39 8.82 15.96
CA THR A 35 -19.95 8.49 15.94
C THR A 35 -19.61 7.49 14.84
N ARG A 36 -20.39 6.41 14.71
CA ARG A 36 -20.15 5.39 13.68
C ARG A 36 -20.37 5.95 12.28
N SER A 37 -21.39 6.79 12.10
CA SER A 37 -21.64 7.47 10.83
C SER A 37 -20.47 8.38 10.46
N GLU A 38 -19.90 9.09 11.42
CA GLU A 38 -18.78 10.00 11.18
C GLU A 38 -17.49 9.24 10.84
N GLN A 39 -17.20 8.17 11.57
CA GLN A 39 -16.09 7.26 11.23
C GLN A 39 -16.21 6.73 9.81
N LEU A 40 -17.40 6.31 9.38
CA LEU A 40 -17.62 5.85 8.02
C LEU A 40 -17.34 6.94 6.99
N ARG A 41 -17.77 8.18 7.24
CA ARG A 41 -17.47 9.33 6.36
C ARG A 41 -15.97 9.60 6.28
N LEU A 42 -15.27 9.59 7.41
CA LEU A 42 -13.81 9.77 7.42
C LEU A 42 -13.11 8.64 6.66
N ARG A 43 -13.55 7.39 6.82
CA ARG A 43 -12.99 6.28 6.05
C ARG A 43 -13.22 6.46 4.54
N GLN A 44 -14.41 6.87 4.13
CA GLN A 44 -14.70 7.14 2.72
C GLN A 44 -13.92 8.34 2.17
N ALA A 45 -13.75 9.38 2.98
CA ALA A 45 -13.01 10.58 2.60
C ALA A 45 -11.53 10.30 2.35
N GLN A 46 -10.95 9.26 2.97
CA GLN A 46 -9.60 8.82 2.65
C GLN A 46 -9.48 8.42 1.17
N ASP A 47 -10.46 7.66 0.66
CA ASP A 47 -10.46 7.13 -0.70
C ASP A 47 -10.67 8.23 -1.75
N THR A 48 -11.28 9.37 -1.37
CA THR A 48 -11.51 10.51 -2.28
C THR A 48 -10.44 11.60 -2.17
N LEU A 49 -9.90 11.84 -0.98
CA LEU A 49 -8.94 12.92 -0.73
C LEU A 49 -7.58 12.62 -1.37
N LEU A 50 -7.07 11.40 -1.22
CA LEU A 50 -5.74 11.06 -1.76
C LEU A 50 -5.69 11.24 -3.29
N PRO A 51 -6.65 10.74 -4.11
CA PRO A 51 -6.68 11.05 -5.54
C PRO A 51 -6.70 12.55 -5.87
N LYS A 52 -7.44 13.37 -5.10
CA LYS A 52 -7.44 14.83 -5.29
C LYS A 52 -6.07 15.46 -5.04
N ILE A 53 -5.35 14.99 -4.01
CA ILE A 53 -3.99 15.43 -3.71
C ILE A 53 -3.03 15.04 -4.85
N ILE A 54 -3.12 13.80 -5.35
CA ILE A 54 -2.27 13.33 -6.44
C ILE A 54 -2.55 14.08 -7.75
N GLU A 55 -3.81 14.41 -8.03
CA GLU A 55 -4.15 15.23 -9.19
C GLU A 55 -3.62 16.66 -9.06
N ALA A 56 -3.69 17.24 -7.86
CA ALA A 56 -3.07 18.52 -7.58
C ALA A 56 -1.54 18.47 -7.76
N ALA A 57 -0.89 17.38 -7.35
CA ALA A 57 0.55 17.18 -7.52
C ALA A 57 0.99 17.22 -8.99
N ARG A 58 0.21 16.60 -9.88
CA ARG A 58 0.44 16.63 -11.33
C ARG A 58 0.30 18.04 -11.93
N SER A 59 -0.42 18.92 -11.25
CA SER A 59 -0.70 20.29 -11.69
C SER A 59 0.33 21.33 -11.21
N VAL A 60 1.46 20.91 -10.62
CA VAL A 60 2.56 21.79 -10.17
C VAL A 60 3.79 21.62 -11.08
N PRO A 61 3.80 22.21 -12.29
CA PRO A 61 4.80 21.90 -13.32
C PRO A 61 6.22 22.38 -12.97
N ASP A 62 6.37 23.47 -12.22
CA ASP A 62 7.68 24.12 -12.05
C ASP A 62 8.64 23.32 -11.17
N GLN A 63 8.12 22.56 -10.20
CA GLN A 63 8.94 21.85 -9.21
C GLN A 63 9.03 20.34 -9.47
N LEU A 64 8.06 19.79 -10.22
CA LEU A 64 7.99 18.37 -10.52
C LEU A 64 9.30 17.83 -11.14
N PRO A 65 9.95 18.47 -12.13
CA PRO A 65 11.18 17.95 -12.73
C PRO A 65 12.36 17.86 -11.75
N THR A 66 12.48 18.84 -10.85
CA THR A 66 13.54 18.87 -9.84
C THR A 66 13.29 17.78 -8.79
N ALA A 67 12.06 17.65 -8.32
CA ALA A 67 11.68 16.60 -7.39
C ALA A 67 11.85 15.20 -7.99
N PHE A 68 11.50 15.03 -9.26
CA PHE A 68 11.61 13.76 -9.99
C PHE A 68 13.07 13.30 -10.10
N ARG A 69 13.98 14.17 -10.57
CA ARG A 69 15.41 13.87 -10.65
C ARG A 69 15.99 13.50 -9.28
N ARG A 70 15.56 14.22 -8.24
CA ARG A 70 15.96 13.94 -6.86
C ARG A 70 15.49 12.58 -6.36
N PHE A 71 14.23 12.24 -6.58
CA PHE A 71 13.63 10.98 -6.12
C PHE A 71 14.22 9.75 -6.82
N TRP A 72 14.52 9.88 -8.11
CA TRP A 72 15.06 8.80 -8.96
C TRP A 72 16.57 8.83 -9.16
N GLN A 73 17.30 9.78 -8.55
CA GLN A 73 18.75 9.95 -8.74
C GLN A 73 19.17 10.03 -10.21
N ASP A 74 18.42 10.78 -11.02
CA ASP A 74 18.63 10.90 -12.48
C ASP A 74 18.57 9.58 -13.28
N THR A 75 18.05 8.49 -12.68
CA THR A 75 17.93 7.16 -13.33
C THR A 75 16.91 7.17 -14.47
N TYR A 76 15.87 8.00 -14.36
CA TYR A 76 14.79 8.10 -15.33
C TYR A 76 14.57 9.55 -15.78
N ALA A 77 14.05 9.71 -16.98
CA ALA A 77 13.55 10.97 -17.49
C ALA A 77 12.06 11.16 -17.11
N LEU A 78 11.62 12.41 -16.94
CA LEU A 78 10.24 12.71 -16.50
C LEU A 78 9.18 12.18 -17.49
N GLU A 79 9.52 12.10 -18.77
CA GLU A 79 8.69 11.57 -19.84
C GLU A 79 8.33 10.09 -19.63
N GLN A 80 9.14 9.37 -18.85
CA GLN A 80 8.92 7.95 -18.54
C GLN A 80 7.97 7.74 -17.35
N ILE A 81 7.43 8.80 -16.74
CA ILE A 81 6.62 8.69 -15.52
C ILE A 81 5.43 7.74 -15.67
N SER A 82 4.81 7.65 -16.85
CA SER A 82 3.69 6.73 -17.10
C SER A 82 4.09 5.26 -17.05
N ASP A 83 5.36 4.95 -17.30
CA ASP A 83 5.87 3.59 -17.44
C ASP A 83 6.42 3.06 -16.11
N LEU A 84 6.74 3.96 -15.18
CA LEU A 84 7.33 3.63 -13.89
C LEU A 84 6.44 2.76 -13.00
N ASP A 85 5.12 2.79 -13.19
CA ASP A 85 4.25 1.88 -12.45
C ASP A 85 4.48 0.40 -12.84
N GLY A 86 4.92 0.15 -14.07
CA GLY A 86 5.28 -1.19 -14.54
C GLY A 86 6.74 -1.56 -14.29
N ILE A 87 7.66 -0.60 -14.45
CA ILE A 87 9.11 -0.83 -14.30
C ILE A 87 9.50 -0.94 -12.82
N GLU A 88 8.93 -0.08 -11.98
CA GLU A 88 9.33 0.11 -10.59
C GLU A 88 8.20 -0.24 -9.61
N ASP A 89 7.31 -1.19 -9.93
CA ASP A 89 6.17 -1.63 -9.10
C ASP A 89 5.39 -0.47 -8.45
N ARG A 90 4.56 0.23 -9.23
CA ARG A 90 3.87 1.48 -8.81
C ARG A 90 4.83 2.65 -8.53
N GLY A 91 5.94 2.72 -9.26
CA GLY A 91 6.95 3.77 -9.09
C GLY A 91 6.42 5.19 -9.29
N ALA A 92 5.53 5.42 -10.27
CA ALA A 92 4.97 6.73 -10.53
C ALA A 92 4.11 7.19 -9.34
N GLU A 93 3.31 6.28 -8.80
CA GLU A 93 2.47 6.55 -7.64
C GLU A 93 3.29 6.78 -6.35
N ARG A 94 4.37 6.01 -6.14
CA ARG A 94 5.31 6.27 -5.03
C ARG A 94 5.90 7.67 -5.14
N PHE A 95 6.37 8.05 -6.32
CA PHE A 95 6.92 9.39 -6.57
C PHE A 95 5.90 10.50 -6.29
N LEU A 96 4.68 10.39 -6.86
CA LEU A 96 3.66 11.42 -6.68
C LEU A 96 3.19 11.54 -5.23
N THR A 97 3.13 10.42 -4.50
CA THR A 97 2.80 10.43 -3.06
C THR A 97 3.91 11.11 -2.26
N TRP A 98 5.17 10.74 -2.49
CA TRP A 98 6.32 11.41 -1.85
C TRP A 98 6.38 12.90 -2.18
N PHE A 99 6.17 13.28 -3.44
CA PHE A 99 6.13 14.68 -3.86
C PHE A 99 5.05 15.47 -3.11
N ALA A 100 3.89 14.86 -2.87
CA ALA A 100 2.81 15.53 -2.18
C ALA A 100 3.07 15.70 -0.67
N PHE A 101 3.62 14.68 -0.01
CA PHE A 101 3.70 14.58 1.45
C PHE A 101 5.05 14.97 2.06
N ASP A 102 6.15 14.86 1.31
CA ASP A 102 7.50 15.04 1.85
C ASP A 102 8.32 16.08 1.11
N PHE A 103 8.12 16.26 -0.20
CA PHE A 103 8.91 17.22 -0.94
C PHE A 103 8.59 18.66 -0.51
N ARG A 104 9.58 19.30 0.11
CA ARG A 104 9.55 20.70 0.50
C ARG A 104 9.68 21.59 -0.72
N GLN A 105 8.65 22.38 -0.98
CA GLN A 105 8.62 23.34 -2.06
C GLN A 105 9.45 24.59 -1.75
N ALA A 106 9.55 25.51 -2.72
CA ALA A 106 10.33 26.75 -2.58
C ALA A 106 9.92 27.63 -1.37
N ASP A 107 8.68 27.51 -0.89
CA ASP A 107 8.14 28.20 0.29
C ASP A 107 8.38 27.42 1.61
N GLY A 108 9.06 26.28 1.55
CA GLY A 108 9.31 25.40 2.68
C GLY A 108 8.12 24.53 3.09
N GLN A 109 7.01 24.57 2.35
CA GLN A 109 5.82 23.75 2.63
C GLN A 109 5.79 22.52 1.74
N THR A 110 5.19 21.45 2.24
CA THR A 110 4.77 20.31 1.40
C THR A 110 3.51 20.69 0.62
N LEU A 111 3.21 19.99 -0.48
CA LEU A 111 1.97 20.23 -1.21
C LEU A 111 0.73 20.03 -0.33
N VAL A 112 0.73 19.02 0.55
CA VAL A 112 -0.37 18.79 1.50
C VAL A 112 -0.61 19.99 2.42
N GLU A 113 0.45 20.64 2.89
CA GLU A 113 0.34 21.86 3.70
C GLU A 113 -0.23 23.04 2.90
N GLN A 114 0.21 23.21 1.65
CA GLN A 114 -0.32 24.23 0.74
C GLN A 114 -1.81 23.99 0.43
N LEU A 115 -2.19 22.75 0.11
CA LEU A 115 -3.58 22.37 -0.14
C LEU A 115 -4.45 22.61 1.09
N ASN A 116 -3.93 22.36 2.31
CA ASN A 116 -4.64 22.69 3.53
C ASN A 116 -4.91 24.20 3.65
N ALA A 117 -3.93 25.06 3.31
CA ALA A 117 -4.13 26.52 3.32
C ALA A 117 -5.10 26.98 2.22
N LEU A 118 -5.03 26.38 1.03
CA LEU A 118 -5.95 26.66 -0.07
C LEU A 118 -7.38 26.19 0.22
N ALA A 119 -7.55 25.14 1.02
CA ALA A 119 -8.85 24.72 1.50
C ALA A 119 -9.48 25.77 2.42
N ASP A 120 -8.67 26.45 3.26
CA ASP A 120 -9.15 27.52 4.13
C ASP A 120 -9.55 28.78 3.36
N SER A 121 -8.90 29.05 2.21
CA SER A 121 -9.29 30.14 1.29
C SER A 121 -10.42 29.77 0.33
N GLY A 122 -10.86 28.50 0.31
CA GLY A 122 -11.85 27.98 -0.64
C GLY A 122 -11.32 27.75 -2.06
N SER A 123 -10.00 27.87 -2.27
CA SER A 123 -9.33 27.66 -3.56
C SER A 123 -9.05 26.18 -3.86
N PHE A 124 -9.20 25.31 -2.87
CA PHE A 124 -9.17 23.85 -3.01
C PHE A 124 -10.45 23.24 -2.43
N ALA A 125 -11.26 22.61 -3.27
CA ALA A 125 -12.57 22.10 -2.89
C ALA A 125 -12.46 20.78 -2.12
N VAL A 126 -12.82 20.83 -0.83
CA VAL A 126 -12.85 19.66 0.07
C VAL A 126 -14.18 19.58 0.81
N GLU A 127 -14.68 18.35 0.97
CA GLU A 127 -15.82 18.07 1.85
C GLU A 127 -15.42 18.17 3.34
N PRO A 128 -16.36 18.28 4.29
CA PRO A 128 -16.04 18.42 5.70
C PRO A 128 -15.15 17.29 6.28
N ALA A 129 -15.41 16.04 5.87
CA ALA A 129 -14.60 14.89 6.26
C ALA A 129 -13.20 14.95 5.64
N GLU A 130 -13.09 15.32 4.35
CA GLU A 130 -11.82 15.53 3.66
C GLU A 130 -11.02 16.67 4.29
N ARG A 131 -11.65 17.79 4.68
CA ARG A 131 -11.00 18.91 5.38
C ARG A 131 -10.39 18.47 6.70
N THR A 132 -11.07 17.58 7.43
CA THR A 132 -10.59 17.00 8.69
C THR A 132 -9.35 16.14 8.45
N LEU A 133 -9.39 15.24 7.46
CA LEU A 133 -8.26 14.41 7.09
C LEU A 133 -7.08 15.24 6.57
N LEU A 134 -7.31 16.17 5.67
CA LEU A 134 -6.29 17.04 5.08
C LEU A 134 -5.51 17.81 6.17
N SER A 135 -6.22 18.26 7.22
CA SER A 135 -5.57 18.88 8.38
C SER A 135 -4.63 17.91 9.11
N ALA A 136 -5.12 16.70 9.41
CA ALA A 136 -4.33 15.67 10.11
C ALA A 136 -3.13 15.19 9.29
N TRP A 137 -3.30 15.11 7.97
CA TRP A 137 -2.34 14.53 7.03
C TRP A 137 -1.09 15.38 6.81
N ARG A 138 -1.07 16.65 7.27
CA ARG A 138 0.12 17.51 7.24
C ARG A 138 1.34 16.91 7.95
N SER A 139 1.11 16.03 8.91
CA SER A 139 2.15 15.37 9.71
C SER A 139 2.59 14.01 9.16
N VAL A 140 1.94 13.54 8.09
CA VAL A 140 2.26 12.25 7.45
C VAL A 140 3.58 12.39 6.69
N ARG A 141 4.47 11.41 6.86
CA ARG A 141 5.79 11.35 6.23
C ARG A 141 6.07 9.94 5.74
N LEU A 142 6.89 9.82 4.72
CA LEU A 142 7.42 8.54 4.23
C LEU A 142 8.27 7.91 5.32
N ARG A 143 8.03 6.64 5.64
CA ARG A 143 8.82 5.90 6.64
C ARG A 143 8.97 4.43 6.27
N PRO A 144 10.04 3.78 6.75
CA PRO A 144 10.20 2.34 6.68
C PRO A 144 9.61 1.66 7.92
N TYR A 145 8.79 0.63 7.72
CA TYR A 145 8.10 -0.09 8.78
C TYR A 145 8.36 -1.59 8.71
N LEU A 146 8.66 -2.22 9.84
CA LEU A 146 8.67 -3.67 9.96
C LEU A 146 7.27 -4.20 10.25
N VAL A 147 6.89 -5.30 9.60
CA VAL A 147 5.68 -6.05 9.91
C VAL A 147 5.91 -6.94 11.14
N ASP A 148 5.45 -6.50 12.31
CA ASP A 148 5.60 -7.25 13.57
C ASP A 148 4.51 -8.31 13.72
N GLN A 149 3.26 -8.01 13.35
CA GLN A 149 2.12 -8.92 13.51
C GLN A 149 1.08 -8.76 12.40
N ILE A 150 0.42 -9.86 12.03
CA ILE A 150 -0.66 -9.87 11.05
C ILE A 150 -1.90 -10.53 11.65
N ARG A 151 -3.04 -9.80 11.61
CA ARG A 151 -4.37 -10.36 11.81
C ARG A 151 -5.00 -10.54 10.43
N LYS A 152 -4.84 -11.75 9.86
CA LYS A 152 -5.21 -12.07 8.48
C LYS A 152 -6.63 -11.60 8.12
N GLY A 153 -6.73 -10.77 7.08
CA GLY A 153 -7.98 -10.20 6.59
C GLY A 153 -8.60 -9.17 7.54
N LYS A 154 -7.80 -8.51 8.40
CA LYS A 154 -8.28 -7.49 9.33
C LYS A 154 -7.31 -6.32 9.49
N SER A 155 -6.13 -6.57 10.04
CA SER A 155 -5.16 -5.51 10.37
C SER A 155 -3.74 -6.03 10.41
N ILE A 156 -2.79 -5.10 10.40
CA ILE A 156 -1.36 -5.35 10.53
C ILE A 156 -0.83 -4.43 11.62
N GLN A 157 0.12 -4.94 12.40
CA GLN A 157 0.93 -4.12 13.29
C GLN A 157 2.26 -3.82 12.61
N LEU A 158 2.51 -2.53 12.41
CA LEU A 158 3.73 -2.02 11.81
C LEU A 158 4.55 -1.29 12.87
N ARG A 159 5.86 -1.46 12.85
CA ARG A 159 6.79 -0.71 13.71
C ARG A 159 7.72 0.13 12.85
N ASN A 160 7.80 1.42 13.12
CA ASN A 160 8.74 2.33 12.47
C ASN A 160 10.18 1.86 12.75
N LEU A 161 10.95 1.55 11.70
CA LEU A 161 12.33 1.09 11.86
C LEU A 161 13.26 2.17 12.40
N LEU A 162 12.96 3.45 12.19
CA LEU A 162 13.81 4.56 12.62
C LEU A 162 13.57 4.97 14.08
N GLY A 163 12.29 5.08 14.49
CA GLY A 163 11.90 5.60 15.81
C GLY A 163 11.31 4.55 16.77
N GLY A 164 11.00 3.34 16.28
CA GLY A 164 10.45 2.24 17.09
C GLY A 164 8.96 2.35 17.42
N GLU A 165 8.26 3.41 17.02
CA GLU A 165 6.83 3.58 17.27
C GLU A 165 6.01 2.50 16.55
N SER A 166 4.96 2.02 17.21
CA SER A 166 4.06 0.99 16.67
C SER A 166 2.73 1.58 16.19
N TYR A 167 2.24 1.07 15.07
CA TYR A 167 1.04 1.51 14.36
C TYR A 167 0.13 0.33 14.09
N GLU A 168 -1.17 0.46 14.40
CA GLU A 168 -2.18 -0.50 13.95
C GLU A 168 -2.79 0.00 12.63
N VAL A 169 -2.57 -0.78 11.57
CA VAL A 169 -3.00 -0.45 10.20
C VAL A 169 -4.20 -1.31 9.83
N ALA A 170 -5.33 -0.66 9.54
CA ALA A 170 -6.60 -1.28 9.20
C ALA A 170 -6.70 -1.65 7.71
N ASP A 171 -5.70 -2.37 7.18
CA ASP A 171 -5.63 -2.75 5.77
C ASP A 171 -5.92 -4.24 5.55
N TYR A 172 -7.10 -4.51 5.00
CA TYR A 172 -7.55 -5.86 4.66
C TYR A 172 -6.66 -6.54 3.62
N ASN A 173 -6.25 -5.81 2.58
CA ASN A 173 -5.53 -6.37 1.44
C ASN A 173 -4.07 -6.63 1.79
N ALA A 174 -3.41 -5.67 2.44
CA ALA A 174 -2.05 -5.82 2.91
C ALA A 174 -1.96 -6.97 3.92
N SER A 175 -2.94 -7.14 4.81
CA SER A 175 -2.95 -8.23 5.82
C SER A 175 -3.08 -9.65 5.22
N LYS A 176 -3.29 -9.76 3.91
CA LYS A 176 -3.32 -11.02 3.17
C LYS A 176 -2.08 -11.25 2.31
N ARG A 177 -1.36 -10.19 1.96
CA ARG A 177 -0.21 -10.25 1.04
C ARG A 177 1.12 -10.23 1.76
N LEU A 178 1.22 -9.45 2.85
CA LEU A 178 2.45 -9.31 3.61
C LEU A 178 2.68 -10.53 4.53
N ALA A 179 3.94 -10.73 4.89
CA ALA A 179 4.40 -11.66 5.91
C ALA A 179 5.04 -10.93 7.09
N VAL A 180 5.06 -11.58 8.26
CA VAL A 180 5.79 -11.06 9.44
C VAL A 180 7.28 -11.05 9.13
N GLY A 181 7.97 -9.96 9.48
CA GLY A 181 9.38 -9.74 9.18
C GLY A 181 9.64 -8.91 7.92
N GLU A 182 8.69 -8.84 6.98
CA GLU A 182 8.82 -7.98 5.80
C GLU A 182 8.84 -6.49 6.15
N VAL A 183 9.36 -5.67 5.23
CA VAL A 183 9.45 -4.22 5.38
C VAL A 183 8.52 -3.53 4.39
N VAL A 184 7.79 -2.53 4.89
CA VAL A 184 6.94 -1.65 4.09
C VAL A 184 7.53 -0.23 4.14
N VAL A 185 7.84 0.34 2.98
CA VAL A 185 8.26 1.74 2.87
C VAL A 185 7.13 2.55 2.25
N GLY A 186 6.48 3.41 3.04
CA GLY A 186 5.29 4.12 2.59
C GLY A 186 4.77 5.14 3.60
N HIS A 187 3.60 5.69 3.31
CA HIS A 187 2.92 6.67 4.15
C HIS A 187 1.80 6.01 4.95
N LEU A 188 1.70 6.32 6.23
CA LEU A 188 0.56 5.92 7.05
C LEU A 188 -0.35 7.12 7.29
N THR A 189 -1.56 7.06 6.74
CA THR A 189 -2.56 8.12 6.87
C THR A 189 -3.55 7.79 7.98
N PRO A 190 -3.70 8.64 9.01
CA PRO A 190 -4.72 8.44 10.02
C PRO A 190 -6.11 8.75 9.44
N ALA A 191 -7.08 7.89 9.71
CA ALA A 191 -8.50 8.13 9.43
C ALA A 191 -9.37 7.51 10.52
N ASP A 192 -10.67 7.83 10.50
CA ASP A 192 -11.76 7.18 11.27
C ASP A 192 -11.47 6.72 12.72
N THR A 193 -10.62 7.48 13.43
CA THR A 193 -10.16 7.12 14.77
C THR A 193 -11.33 7.09 15.74
N ALA A 194 -11.47 5.99 16.46
CA ALA A 194 -12.59 5.85 17.38
C ALA A 194 -12.47 6.82 18.57
N PRO A 195 -13.57 7.47 19.00
CA PRO A 195 -13.54 8.29 20.21
C PRO A 195 -13.03 7.48 21.41
N GLY A 196 -12.04 8.04 22.11
CA GLY A 196 -11.41 7.38 23.25
C GLY A 196 -10.41 6.27 22.87
N ALA A 197 -10.10 6.07 21.59
CA ALA A 197 -9.00 5.19 21.19
C ALA A 197 -7.66 5.76 21.70
N SER A 198 -6.77 4.86 22.13
CA SER A 198 -5.43 5.22 22.61
C SER A 198 -4.46 5.58 21.48
N ALA A 199 -4.80 5.23 20.24
CA ALA A 199 -4.02 5.53 19.04
C ALA A 199 -4.94 5.73 17.83
N PRO A 200 -4.51 6.48 16.81
CA PRO A 200 -5.26 6.61 15.57
C PRO A 200 -5.39 5.28 14.82
N THR A 201 -6.46 5.13 14.04
CA THR A 201 -6.55 4.09 13.02
C THR A 201 -5.77 4.55 11.79
N TYR A 202 -4.80 3.76 11.34
CA TYR A 202 -3.98 4.09 10.17
C TYR A 202 -4.31 3.24 8.96
N TYR A 203 -4.05 3.78 7.78
CA TYR A 203 -4.14 3.11 6.49
C TYR A 203 -2.87 3.41 5.68
N LEU A 204 -2.56 2.55 4.71
CA LEU A 204 -1.50 2.85 3.75
C LEU A 204 -1.98 3.93 2.77
N GLY A 205 -1.28 5.06 2.74
CA GLY A 205 -1.50 6.13 1.79
C GLY A 205 -0.68 5.91 0.53
N GLY A 206 -1.35 5.87 -0.61
CA GLY A 206 -0.72 5.72 -1.93
C GLY A 206 -0.08 4.36 -2.14
N ALA A 207 0.95 4.32 -2.98
CA ALA A 207 1.76 3.13 -3.17
C ALA A 207 2.86 3.06 -2.10
N ALA A 208 3.14 1.84 -1.64
CA ALA A 208 4.24 1.53 -0.75
C ALA A 208 5.15 0.49 -1.41
N ALA A 209 6.45 0.57 -1.17
CA ALA A 209 7.37 -0.49 -1.54
C ALA A 209 7.29 -1.61 -0.49
N HIS A 210 7.25 -2.86 -0.95
CA HIS A 210 7.27 -4.05 -0.09
C HIS A 210 8.59 -4.78 -0.29
N LEU A 211 9.32 -5.00 0.79
CA LEU A 211 10.65 -5.58 0.78
C LEU A 211 10.68 -6.85 1.63
N THR A 212 11.60 -7.74 1.28
CA THR A 212 11.83 -9.01 1.98
C THR A 212 12.36 -8.78 3.40
N ASP A 213 12.24 -9.80 4.24
CA ASP A 213 12.58 -9.75 5.66
C ASP A 213 14.07 -9.48 5.94
N ASP A 214 14.95 -9.86 5.02
CA ASP A 214 16.39 -9.64 5.09
C ASP A 214 16.82 -8.18 4.80
N THR A 215 15.88 -7.30 4.47
CA THR A 215 16.18 -5.89 4.13
C THR A 215 16.13 -4.95 5.33
N ALA A 216 15.52 -5.35 6.45
CA ALA A 216 15.26 -4.45 7.58
C ALA A 216 16.53 -3.85 8.20
N GLU A 217 17.53 -4.69 8.51
CA GLU A 217 18.80 -4.26 9.09
C GLU A 217 19.58 -3.39 8.09
N LYS A 218 19.67 -3.83 6.82
CA LYS A 218 20.37 -3.10 5.74
C LYS A 218 19.75 -1.72 5.48
N LEU A 219 18.42 -1.62 5.52
CA LEU A 219 17.72 -0.34 5.35
C LEU A 219 18.05 0.60 6.50
N LEU A 220 18.03 0.10 7.74
CA LEU A 220 18.38 0.92 8.91
C LEU A 220 19.82 1.41 8.84
N GLU A 221 20.78 0.53 8.54
CA GLU A 221 22.19 0.90 8.33
C GLU A 221 22.35 1.97 7.23
N PHE A 222 21.64 1.80 6.10
CA PHE A 222 21.65 2.77 5.02
C PHE A 222 21.11 4.14 5.47
N ALA A 223 20.00 4.17 6.20
CA ALA A 223 19.44 5.40 6.75
C ALA A 223 20.37 6.06 7.80
N GLU A 224 21.07 5.26 8.62
CA GLU A 224 22.06 5.74 9.60
C GLU A 224 23.23 6.45 8.92
N LEU A 225 23.70 5.96 7.76
CA LEU A 225 24.73 6.62 6.98
C LEU A 225 24.30 8.01 6.52
N HIS A 226 23.06 8.15 6.05
CA HIS A 226 22.50 9.45 5.64
C HIS A 226 22.28 10.39 6.83
N LEU A 227 21.85 9.88 7.98
CA LEU A 227 21.76 10.68 9.20
C LEU A 227 23.13 11.14 9.68
N ALA A 228 24.14 10.27 9.62
CA ALA A 228 25.53 10.63 9.97
C ALA A 228 26.11 11.69 9.02
N ASP A 229 25.77 11.64 7.73
CA ASP A 229 26.11 12.69 6.76
C ASP A 229 25.44 14.02 7.11
N LEU A 230 24.13 14.02 7.41
CA LEU A 230 23.39 15.21 7.84
C LEU A 230 23.99 15.82 9.13
N ARG A 231 24.43 14.97 10.07
CA ARG A 231 25.07 15.41 11.31
C ARG A 231 26.42 16.10 11.13
N ARG A 232 27.06 16.01 9.96
CA ARG A 232 28.29 16.77 9.68
C ARG A 232 28.04 18.27 9.61
N SER A 233 26.88 18.69 9.10
CA SER A 233 26.47 20.10 9.07
C SER A 233 25.57 20.47 10.25
N SER A 234 24.80 19.51 10.78
CA SER A 234 23.81 19.71 11.84
C SER A 234 23.97 18.65 12.94
N PRO A 235 24.92 18.81 13.89
CA PRO A 235 25.28 17.74 14.84
C PRO A 235 24.13 17.12 15.64
N GLU A 236 23.10 17.91 15.94
CA GLU A 236 21.92 17.49 16.70
C GLU A 236 20.80 16.89 15.83
N ALA A 237 21.04 16.69 14.53
CA ALA A 237 20.03 16.17 13.61
C ALA A 237 19.49 14.80 14.08
N THR A 238 18.18 14.65 13.93
CA THR A 238 17.38 13.49 14.35
C THR A 238 16.84 12.74 13.13
N TRP A 239 16.20 11.60 13.37
CA TRP A 239 15.45 10.89 12.32
C TRP A 239 14.36 11.76 11.70
N ALA A 240 13.72 12.63 12.48
CA ALA A 240 12.71 13.54 11.94
C ALA A 240 13.33 14.54 10.95
N ASP A 241 14.52 15.06 11.24
CA ASP A 241 15.23 15.97 10.34
C ASP A 241 15.67 15.26 9.06
N LEU A 242 16.14 14.00 9.16
CA LEU A 242 16.44 13.21 7.96
C LEU A 242 15.20 13.01 7.07
N LEU A 243 14.05 12.67 7.67
CA LEU A 243 12.82 12.47 6.90
C LEU A 243 12.28 13.78 6.31
N ASP A 244 12.43 14.90 7.02
CA ASP A 244 11.98 16.20 6.53
C ASP A 244 12.87 16.72 5.41
N GLU A 245 14.18 16.53 5.53
CA GLU A 245 15.14 17.04 4.55
C GLU A 245 15.40 16.10 3.39
N ARG A 246 15.41 14.77 3.60
CA ARG A 246 15.97 13.78 2.65
C ARG A 246 15.22 12.43 2.66
N SER A 247 13.91 12.40 2.86
CA SER A 247 13.15 11.13 2.86
C SER A 247 13.27 10.30 1.57
N GLU A 248 13.64 10.91 0.43
CA GLU A 248 13.88 10.18 -0.82
C GLU A 248 14.95 9.10 -0.72
N VAL A 249 15.86 9.19 0.26
CA VAL A 249 16.90 8.16 0.47
C VAL A 249 16.29 6.79 0.75
N LEU A 250 15.08 6.75 1.32
CA LEU A 250 14.35 5.50 1.51
C LEU A 250 13.97 4.87 0.16
N ASN A 251 13.57 5.68 -0.83
CA ASN A 251 13.34 5.18 -2.18
C ASN A 251 14.66 4.78 -2.85
N HIS A 252 15.74 5.54 -2.65
CA HIS A 252 17.07 5.19 -3.19
C HIS A 252 17.54 3.81 -2.71
N PHE A 253 17.22 3.44 -1.47
CA PHE A 253 17.44 2.07 -0.99
C PHE A 253 16.58 1.07 -1.76
N VAL A 254 15.29 1.34 -1.94
CA VAL A 254 14.35 0.47 -2.68
C VAL A 254 14.83 0.19 -4.11
N VAL A 255 15.20 1.22 -4.87
CA VAL A 255 15.68 1.04 -6.26
C VAL A 255 17.08 0.42 -6.35
N ALA A 256 17.87 0.45 -5.29
CA ALA A 256 19.17 -0.21 -5.26
C ALA A 256 19.07 -1.73 -5.02
N LEU A 257 17.91 -2.23 -4.59
CA LEU A 257 17.69 -3.66 -4.41
C LEU A 257 17.57 -4.36 -5.77
N PRO A 258 18.09 -5.58 -5.90
CA PRO A 258 17.90 -6.36 -7.11
C PRO A 258 16.41 -6.65 -7.30
N HIS A 259 15.87 -6.34 -8.48
CA HIS A 259 14.54 -6.80 -8.87
C HIS A 259 14.57 -8.32 -8.96
N GLU A 260 13.88 -9.03 -8.07
CA GLU A 260 13.59 -10.45 -8.29
C GLU A 260 12.72 -10.54 -9.55
N GLU A 261 13.29 -11.02 -10.66
CA GLU A 261 12.50 -11.39 -11.81
C GLU A 261 11.44 -12.39 -11.33
N ARG A 262 10.16 -12.08 -11.56
CA ARG A 262 9.06 -13.00 -11.23
C ARG A 262 9.33 -14.31 -11.96
N ASP A 263 9.72 -15.34 -11.23
CA ASP A 263 10.00 -16.65 -11.79
C ASP A 263 8.71 -17.18 -12.46
N PRO A 264 8.63 -17.18 -13.81
CA PRO A 264 7.40 -17.52 -14.51
C PRO A 264 7.01 -18.98 -14.28
N THR A 265 7.94 -19.81 -13.82
CA THR A 265 7.74 -21.24 -13.59
C THR A 265 7.06 -21.55 -12.26
N VAL A 266 6.88 -20.57 -11.36
CA VAL A 266 6.18 -20.78 -10.08
C VAL A 266 4.73 -21.19 -10.33
N MET A 267 4.06 -20.57 -11.30
CA MET A 267 2.69 -20.94 -11.65
C MET A 267 2.64 -22.33 -12.30
N ASP A 268 3.60 -22.65 -13.16
CA ASP A 268 3.70 -23.98 -13.77
C ASP A 268 3.99 -25.07 -12.74
N ARG A 269 4.84 -24.80 -11.75
CA ARG A 269 5.10 -25.70 -10.61
C ARG A 269 3.85 -25.91 -9.77
N LEU A 270 3.15 -24.84 -9.39
CA LEU A 270 1.92 -24.93 -8.61
C LEU A 270 0.81 -25.69 -9.36
N ILE A 271 0.67 -25.46 -10.67
CA ILE A 271 -0.28 -26.21 -11.52
C ILE A 271 0.13 -27.68 -11.60
N THR A 272 1.42 -27.96 -11.79
CA THR A 272 1.94 -29.33 -11.90
C THR A 272 1.76 -30.09 -10.59
N GLU A 273 2.12 -29.50 -9.46
CA GLU A 273 1.92 -30.06 -8.12
C GLU A 273 0.44 -30.26 -7.81
N GLY A 274 -0.42 -29.30 -8.20
CA GLY A 274 -1.87 -29.43 -8.07
C GLY A 274 -2.45 -30.59 -8.89
N ARG A 275 -1.99 -30.78 -10.14
CA ARG A 275 -2.38 -31.93 -10.97
C ARG A 275 -1.93 -33.26 -10.37
N ILE A 276 -0.67 -33.34 -9.93
CA ILE A 276 -0.14 -34.55 -9.28
C ILE A 276 -0.94 -34.88 -8.02
N GLY A 277 -1.23 -33.89 -7.18
CA GLY A 277 -2.06 -34.08 -5.99
C GLY A 277 -3.46 -34.59 -6.31
N LEU A 278 -4.13 -34.00 -7.31
CA LEU A 278 -5.46 -34.44 -7.74
C LEU A 278 -5.45 -35.85 -8.35
N GLN A 279 -4.43 -36.19 -9.14
CA GLN A 279 -4.29 -37.51 -9.75
C GLN A 279 -4.05 -38.59 -8.70
N LEU A 280 -3.18 -38.34 -7.73
CA LEU A 280 -2.96 -39.24 -6.58
C LEU A 280 -4.24 -39.43 -5.75
N THR A 281 -5.04 -38.37 -5.57
CA THR A 281 -6.34 -38.51 -4.89
C THR A 281 -7.36 -39.30 -5.71
N ALA A 282 -7.39 -39.11 -7.03
CA ALA A 282 -8.28 -39.85 -7.93
C ALA A 282 -7.92 -41.34 -7.97
N GLU A 283 -6.64 -41.67 -8.05
CA GLU A 283 -6.13 -43.04 -7.98
C GLU A 283 -6.43 -43.69 -6.61
N SER A 284 -6.24 -42.94 -5.52
CA SER A 284 -6.57 -43.41 -4.16
C SER A 284 -8.07 -43.69 -4.00
N VAL A 285 -8.94 -42.84 -4.56
CA VAL A 285 -10.40 -43.03 -4.54
C VAL A 285 -10.82 -44.18 -5.45
N ALA A 286 -10.21 -44.33 -6.63
CA ALA A 286 -10.49 -45.42 -7.55
C ALA A 286 -10.09 -46.79 -6.98
N ALA A 287 -8.94 -46.87 -6.32
CA ALA A 287 -8.49 -48.04 -5.58
C ALA A 287 -9.45 -48.41 -4.44
N LEU A 288 -9.95 -47.42 -3.70
CA LEU A 288 -10.92 -47.62 -2.61
C LEU A 288 -12.29 -48.14 -3.12
N LEU A 289 -12.68 -47.76 -4.33
CA LEU A 289 -13.92 -48.17 -5.00
C LEU A 289 -13.76 -49.43 -5.87
N GLY A 290 -12.57 -50.04 -5.90
CA GLY A 290 -12.27 -51.24 -6.69
C GLY A 290 -12.40 -51.04 -8.21
N ARG A 291 -12.22 -49.80 -8.69
CA ARG A 291 -12.31 -49.46 -10.12
C ARG A 291 -10.91 -49.12 -10.65
N VAL A 292 -10.55 -49.69 -11.79
CA VAL A 292 -9.31 -49.34 -12.51
C VAL A 292 -9.61 -48.11 -13.37
N LEU A 293 -8.84 -47.03 -13.18
CA LEU A 293 -8.92 -45.85 -14.06
C LEU A 293 -8.35 -46.21 -15.45
N PRO A 294 -8.97 -45.77 -16.57
CA PRO A 294 -8.41 -46.00 -17.90
C PRO A 294 -7.07 -45.25 -18.04
N ALA A 295 -6.05 -45.90 -18.61
CA ALA A 295 -4.78 -45.25 -18.90
C ALA A 295 -4.95 -44.20 -20.02
N GLU A 296 -4.50 -42.96 -19.77
CA GLU A 296 -4.41 -41.93 -20.80
C GLU A 296 -3.46 -42.39 -21.91
N GLN A 297 -3.97 -42.45 -23.14
CA GLN A 297 -3.21 -42.85 -24.33
C GLN A 297 -2.22 -41.76 -24.71
N ALA A 298 -0.93 -42.07 -24.56
CA ALA A 298 0.15 -41.28 -25.14
C ALA A 298 0.38 -41.70 -26.61
N GLY A 299 0.06 -40.78 -27.54
CA GLY A 299 0.69 -40.63 -28.86
C GLY A 299 0.12 -41.45 -30.02
N ASP A 300 -0.28 -40.77 -31.10
CA ASP A 300 -0.07 -41.28 -32.46
C ASP A 300 0.27 -40.14 -33.43
N GLU A 301 1.48 -40.17 -33.98
CA GLU A 301 1.91 -39.43 -35.15
C GLU A 301 1.76 -40.32 -36.40
N ARG A 302 1.47 -39.68 -37.55
CA ARG A 302 1.53 -40.13 -38.98
C ARG A 302 0.14 -40.29 -39.61
N HIS A 303 -0.20 -39.74 -40.78
CA HIS A 303 0.58 -39.66 -42.03
C HIS A 303 0.04 -38.61 -43.05
N ALA A 304 0.97 -38.07 -43.86
CA ALA A 304 0.93 -37.80 -45.32
C ALA A 304 -0.10 -36.78 -45.90
N ALA A 305 0.29 -35.66 -46.54
CA ALA A 305 0.98 -35.45 -47.84
C ALA A 305 0.07 -35.63 -49.09
N GLU A 306 -0.09 -34.53 -49.87
CA GLU A 306 -0.24 -34.39 -51.35
C GLU A 306 -1.13 -33.17 -51.72
N GLY A 307 -0.54 -32.08 -52.23
CA GLY A 307 -0.70 -31.59 -53.61
C GLY A 307 -1.59 -30.32 -53.65
N GLY A 308 -1.34 -29.22 -54.36
CA GLY A 308 -0.36 -28.80 -55.37
C GLY A 308 -0.73 -27.39 -55.84
N ASP A 309 0.23 -26.72 -56.50
CA ASP A 309 0.15 -25.59 -57.45
C ASP A 309 -0.32 -24.20 -56.94
N ALA A 310 0.59 -23.20 -56.94
CA ALA A 310 0.83 -22.16 -57.98
C ALA A 310 -0.21 -21.01 -57.87
N GLU A 311 0.12 -19.73 -57.72
CA GLU A 311 0.94 -18.89 -58.59
C GLU A 311 1.52 -17.68 -57.82
N ALA A 312 2.64 -17.18 -58.32
CA ALA A 312 3.21 -15.87 -58.02
C ALA A 312 3.09 -14.99 -59.27
N GLU A 313 2.50 -13.81 -59.14
CA GLU A 313 2.67 -12.61 -60.00
C GLU A 313 2.39 -11.40 -59.10
N ASP A 314 3.43 -10.68 -58.65
CA ASP A 314 4.04 -9.51 -59.29
C ASP A 314 3.13 -8.27 -59.34
N LEU A 315 3.65 -7.17 -58.77
CA LEU A 315 3.42 -5.74 -59.09
C LEU A 315 3.74 -4.85 -57.87
N THR A 316 4.99 -4.42 -57.78
CA THR A 316 5.40 -3.08 -57.28
C THR A 316 5.36 -2.06 -58.45
N PRO A 317 5.58 -0.74 -58.29
CA PRO A 317 5.37 0.22 -57.19
C PRO A 317 4.69 1.55 -57.70
N GLU A 318 4.79 2.63 -56.88
CA GLU A 318 4.60 4.07 -57.20
C GLU A 318 3.20 4.69 -57.07
N ARG A 319 2.99 5.49 -56.00
CA ARG A 319 3.15 6.96 -56.00
C ARG A 319 2.94 7.55 -54.61
#